data_AF-A2EAU2-F1
#
_entry.id   AF-A2EAU2-F1
#
_cell.length_a   1.000
_cell.length_b   1.000
_cell.length_c   1.000
_cell.angle_alpha   90.00
_cell.angle_beta   90.00
_cell.angle_gamma   90.00
#
_symmetry.space_group_name_H-M   'P 1'
#
loop_
_entity.id
_entity.type
_entity.pdbx_description
1 polymer ?
#
loop_
_entity_poly.entity_id
_entity_poly.type
_entity_poly.pdbx_seq_one_letter_code
_entity_poly.pdbx_strand_id
1 'polypeptide(L)'
;MPKHCQFIENYTFAYTPMKKLVFNDEMQSIYAYSLAFTNLTTLILPQSLRYIGYYALKGSTLIYLDLPEGLQKLDPYAFSDSNLLVLNMSSTIRIIYDYVFTGCAMTNLTIKPNCTILYQYAFSNSNLTNITFPETLERIGSYTFCRCPCKNVTFYSNFKYIAESAFTESNVTHLYLESIESIGRYAFYWRKLYNQ
;
A
#
# COMPACT_ATOMS: atom_id res chain seq x y z
N MET A 1 -22.75 -5.95 11.50
CA MET A 1 -23.15 -4.53 11.48
C MET A 1 -24.66 -4.44 11.29
N PRO A 2 -25.34 -3.35 11.71
CA PRO A 2 -26.75 -3.13 11.40
C PRO A 2 -27.00 -3.15 9.89
N LYS A 3 -28.20 -3.57 9.46
CA LYS A 3 -28.52 -3.86 8.05
C LYS A 3 -28.26 -2.68 7.11
N HIS A 4 -28.57 -1.46 7.52
CA HIS A 4 -28.46 -0.24 6.72
C HIS A 4 -27.29 0.67 7.14
N CYS A 5 -26.33 0.13 7.89
CA CYS A 5 -25.17 0.90 8.33
C CYS A 5 -24.17 1.04 7.18
N GLN A 6 -24.05 2.24 6.62
CA GLN A 6 -23.24 2.50 5.42
C GLN A 6 -21.81 2.94 5.73
N PHE A 7 -21.49 3.22 6.99
CA PHE A 7 -20.16 3.63 7.39
C PHE A 7 -19.82 3.20 8.82
N ILE A 8 -18.53 3.05 9.10
CA ILE A 8 -17.98 2.99 10.45
C ILE A 8 -17.36 4.33 10.79
N GLU A 9 -17.87 4.98 11.83
CA GLU A 9 -17.38 6.29 12.28
C GLU A 9 -15.97 6.25 12.87
N ASN A 10 -15.38 7.42 13.01
CA ASN A 10 -14.05 7.59 13.58
C ASN A 10 -13.91 6.86 14.92
N TYR A 11 -12.81 6.14 15.11
CA TYR A 11 -12.44 5.43 16.35
C TYR A 11 -13.41 4.34 16.85
N THR A 12 -14.49 4.01 16.13
CA THR A 12 -15.59 3.14 16.63
C THR A 12 -15.13 1.84 17.31
N PHE A 13 -14.14 1.14 16.74
CA PHE A 13 -13.60 -0.10 17.29
C PHE A 13 -12.09 -0.04 17.56
N ALA A 14 -11.51 1.16 17.61
CA ALA A 14 -10.09 1.33 17.86
C ALA A 14 -9.68 0.65 19.18
N TYR A 15 -8.54 -0.06 19.17
CA TYR A 15 -7.97 -0.74 20.35
C TYR A 15 -8.88 -1.80 20.99
N THR A 16 -9.89 -2.29 20.28
CA THR A 16 -10.77 -3.36 20.79
C THR A 16 -10.12 -4.73 20.57
N PRO A 17 -10.32 -5.72 21.48
CA PRO A 17 -9.83 -7.09 21.31
C PRO A 17 -10.66 -7.89 20.28
N MET A 18 -11.45 -7.22 19.46
CA MET A 18 -12.40 -7.82 18.52
C MET A 18 -11.66 -8.69 17.50
N LYS A 19 -12.08 -9.96 17.39
CA LYS A 19 -11.48 -10.94 16.48
C LYS A 19 -12.21 -11.08 15.14
N LYS A 20 -13.48 -10.69 15.10
CA LYS A 20 -14.34 -10.82 13.93
C LYS A 20 -15.25 -9.60 13.80
N LEU A 21 -15.36 -9.07 12.59
CA LEU A 21 -16.32 -8.06 12.21
C LEU A 21 -16.99 -8.51 10.91
N VAL A 22 -18.32 -8.39 10.86
CA VAL A 22 -19.11 -8.72 9.66
C VAL A 22 -19.81 -7.45 9.19
N PHE A 23 -19.50 -7.04 7.98
CA PHE A 23 -20.17 -5.93 7.31
C PHE A 23 -21.51 -6.35 6.71
N ASN A 24 -22.39 -5.38 6.51
CA ASN A 24 -23.52 -5.54 5.60
C ASN A 24 -23.09 -5.16 4.17
N ASP A 25 -23.92 -5.50 3.20
CA ASP A 25 -23.65 -5.25 1.77
C ASP A 25 -23.78 -3.77 1.37
N GLU A 26 -24.30 -2.90 2.23
CA GLU A 26 -24.43 -1.45 1.99
C GLU A 26 -23.26 -0.64 2.56
N MET A 27 -22.27 -1.25 3.22
CA MET A 27 -21.15 -0.53 3.83
C MET A 27 -20.23 0.10 2.77
N GLN A 28 -20.16 1.43 2.76
CA GLN A 28 -19.40 2.22 1.78
C GLN A 28 -18.11 2.81 2.34
N SER A 29 -18.04 3.09 3.65
CA SER A 29 -16.91 3.83 4.22
C SER A 29 -16.43 3.28 5.57
N ILE A 30 -15.12 3.24 5.75
CA ILE A 30 -14.46 2.96 7.03
C ILE A 30 -13.65 4.21 7.38
N TYR A 31 -14.10 4.98 8.36
CA TYR A 31 -13.50 6.27 8.69
C TYR A 31 -12.26 6.15 9.59
N ALA A 32 -11.70 7.29 9.98
CA ALA A 32 -10.37 7.38 10.54
C ALA A 32 -10.25 6.58 11.85
N TYR A 33 -9.17 5.82 11.98
CA TYR A 33 -8.89 4.95 13.13
C TYR A 33 -9.98 3.91 13.48
N SER A 34 -11.03 3.75 12.67
CA SER A 34 -12.23 3.04 13.12
C SER A 34 -11.99 1.56 13.46
N LEU A 35 -10.97 0.93 12.87
CA LEU A 35 -10.54 -0.45 13.14
C LEU A 35 -9.04 -0.52 13.54
N ALA A 36 -8.43 0.60 13.93
CA ALA A 36 -7.03 0.65 14.29
C ALA A 36 -6.73 -0.20 15.54
N PHE A 37 -5.61 -0.93 15.51
CA PHE A 37 -5.15 -1.78 16.61
C PHE A 37 -6.22 -2.78 17.10
N THR A 38 -7.02 -3.29 16.18
CA THR A 38 -7.95 -4.39 16.44
C THR A 38 -7.24 -5.73 16.29
N ASN A 39 -7.70 -6.74 17.04
CA ASN A 39 -7.20 -8.12 16.95
C ASN A 39 -7.95 -8.96 15.90
N LEU A 40 -8.43 -8.33 14.83
CA LEU A 40 -9.16 -9.00 13.77
C LEU A 40 -8.27 -10.08 13.14
N THR A 41 -8.76 -11.31 13.13
CA THR A 41 -8.07 -12.43 12.47
C THR A 41 -8.51 -12.58 11.02
N THR A 42 -9.75 -12.17 10.71
CA THR A 42 -10.30 -12.11 9.37
C THR A 42 -11.17 -10.86 9.19
N LEU A 43 -11.17 -10.33 7.97
CA LEU A 43 -12.03 -9.21 7.58
C LEU A 43 -12.40 -9.36 6.10
N ILE A 44 -13.69 -9.51 5.83
CA ILE A 44 -14.23 -9.58 4.47
C ILE A 44 -14.79 -8.21 4.13
N LEU A 45 -14.13 -7.44 3.28
CA LEU A 45 -14.62 -6.15 2.84
C LEU A 45 -15.76 -6.31 1.81
N PRO A 46 -16.87 -5.58 1.94
CA PRO A 46 -17.98 -5.68 1.00
C PRO A 46 -17.65 -4.99 -0.32
N GLN A 47 -18.22 -5.48 -1.43
CA GLN A 47 -18.00 -4.93 -2.78
C GLN A 47 -18.54 -3.51 -2.96
N SER A 48 -19.38 -3.04 -2.04
CA SER A 48 -19.89 -1.66 -1.98
C SER A 48 -18.92 -0.68 -1.34
N LEU A 49 -17.84 -1.15 -0.71
CA LEU A 49 -16.87 -0.27 -0.05
C LEU A 49 -16.16 0.62 -1.08
N ARG A 50 -16.15 1.93 -0.80
CA ARG A 50 -15.54 2.96 -1.66
C ARG A 50 -14.38 3.67 -0.99
N TYR A 51 -14.32 3.68 0.34
CA TYR A 51 -13.37 4.50 1.07
C TYR A 51 -12.86 3.86 2.36
N ILE A 52 -11.54 3.96 2.56
CA ILE A 52 -10.84 3.62 3.80
C ILE A 52 -10.02 4.84 4.24
N GLY A 53 -10.34 5.36 5.42
CA GLY A 53 -9.81 6.61 5.94
C GLY A 53 -8.45 6.50 6.62
N TYR A 54 -7.96 7.66 7.08
CA TYR A 54 -6.69 7.81 7.79
C TYR A 54 -6.57 6.80 8.94
N TYR A 55 -5.46 6.05 8.95
CA TYR A 55 -5.18 5.08 10.02
C TYR A 55 -6.26 4.02 10.26
N ALA A 56 -7.25 3.86 9.36
CA ALA A 56 -8.44 3.05 9.62
C ALA A 56 -8.15 1.61 10.05
N LEU A 57 -7.09 1.00 9.50
CA LEU A 57 -6.58 -0.32 9.85
C LEU A 57 -5.10 -0.27 10.28
N LYS A 58 -4.63 0.84 10.86
CA LYS A 58 -3.28 0.94 11.43
C LYS A 58 -3.06 -0.15 12.47
N GLY A 59 -1.90 -0.80 12.47
CA GLY A 59 -1.54 -1.80 13.48
C GLY A 59 -2.44 -3.04 13.45
N SER A 60 -3.11 -3.30 12.33
CA SER A 60 -4.00 -4.46 12.20
C SER A 60 -3.22 -5.78 12.26
N THR A 61 -3.78 -6.77 12.95
CA THR A 61 -3.24 -8.14 13.01
C THR A 61 -3.61 -9.01 11.80
N LEU A 62 -4.35 -8.46 10.83
CA LEU A 62 -4.76 -9.19 9.63
C LEU A 62 -3.53 -9.65 8.84
N ILE A 63 -3.55 -10.92 8.43
CA ILE A 63 -2.49 -11.54 7.62
C ILE A 63 -2.81 -11.43 6.12
N TYR A 64 -4.10 -11.45 5.78
CA TYR A 64 -4.63 -11.45 4.42
C TYR A 64 -5.74 -10.40 4.31
N LEU A 65 -5.77 -9.67 3.19
CA LEU A 65 -6.87 -8.78 2.87
C LEU A 65 -7.08 -8.66 1.35
N ASP A 66 -8.35 -8.74 0.96
CA ASP A 66 -8.81 -8.38 -0.39
C ASP A 66 -9.39 -6.97 -0.36
N LEU A 67 -8.79 -6.04 -1.13
CA LEU A 67 -9.42 -4.76 -1.39
C LEU A 67 -10.48 -4.94 -2.48
N PRO A 68 -11.75 -4.55 -2.22
CA PRO A 68 -12.84 -4.82 -3.14
C PRO A 68 -12.70 -4.01 -4.42
N GLU A 69 -13.17 -4.57 -5.53
CA GLU A 69 -13.22 -3.83 -6.79
C GLU A 69 -14.26 -2.71 -6.69
N GLY A 70 -13.85 -1.50 -7.06
CA GLY A 70 -14.61 -0.28 -6.82
C GLY A 70 -14.14 0.54 -5.61
N LEU A 71 -13.11 0.10 -4.88
CA LEU A 71 -12.50 0.92 -3.83
C LEU A 71 -11.78 2.15 -4.42
N GLN A 72 -12.35 3.33 -4.23
CA GLN A 72 -11.91 4.55 -4.90
C GLN A 72 -10.75 5.25 -4.19
N LYS A 73 -10.68 5.16 -2.86
CA LYS A 73 -9.76 5.97 -2.06
C LYS A 73 -9.25 5.24 -0.82
N LEU A 74 -7.93 5.34 -0.64
CA LEU A 74 -7.19 4.99 0.58
C LEU A 74 -6.52 6.26 1.09
N ASP A 75 -6.80 6.67 2.32
CA ASP A 75 -6.12 7.82 2.91
C ASP A 75 -4.78 7.44 3.54
N PRO A 76 -3.88 8.42 3.73
CA PRO A 76 -2.57 8.21 4.33
C PRO A 76 -2.61 7.35 5.60
N TYR A 77 -1.61 6.48 5.72
CA TYR A 77 -1.46 5.53 6.84
C TYR A 77 -2.60 4.53 7.05
N ALA A 78 -3.56 4.37 6.12
CA ALA A 78 -4.71 3.48 6.30
C ALA A 78 -4.35 2.06 6.79
N PHE A 79 -3.21 1.51 6.37
CA PHE A 79 -2.72 0.18 6.74
C PHE A 79 -1.34 0.19 7.40
N SER A 80 -0.86 1.35 7.86
CA SER A 80 0.49 1.46 8.43
C SER A 80 0.71 0.47 9.58
N ASP A 81 1.90 -0.12 9.67
CA ASP A 81 2.32 -1.06 10.72
C ASP A 81 1.41 -2.30 10.84
N SER A 82 0.74 -2.72 9.75
CA SER A 82 -0.10 -3.92 9.75
C SER A 82 0.68 -5.21 9.44
N ASN A 83 0.20 -6.32 9.99
CA ASN A 83 0.79 -7.66 9.78
C ASN A 83 0.41 -8.29 8.43
N LEU A 84 -0.09 -7.49 7.48
CA LEU A 84 -0.51 -7.98 6.17
C LEU A 84 0.68 -8.66 5.48
N LEU A 85 0.57 -9.95 5.24
CA LEU A 85 1.51 -10.74 4.44
C LEU A 85 1.07 -10.79 2.98
N VAL A 86 -0.25 -10.83 2.76
CA VAL A 86 -0.88 -10.93 1.45
C VAL A 86 -1.95 -9.85 1.32
N LEU A 87 -1.82 -9.05 0.27
CA LEU A 87 -2.78 -8.00 -0.08
C LEU A 87 -3.13 -8.12 -1.55
N ASN A 88 -4.39 -8.36 -1.85
CA ASN A 88 -4.89 -8.21 -3.20
C ASN A 88 -5.41 -6.79 -3.39
N MET A 89 -4.62 -5.99 -4.11
CA MET A 89 -4.97 -4.62 -4.47
C MET A 89 -6.18 -4.60 -5.41
N SER A 90 -7.04 -3.58 -5.29
CA SER A 90 -8.07 -3.29 -6.28
C SER A 90 -7.45 -2.63 -7.51
N SER A 91 -7.97 -2.99 -8.69
CA SER A 91 -7.63 -2.34 -9.97
C SER A 91 -8.11 -0.89 -10.10
N THR A 92 -8.95 -0.42 -9.18
CA THR A 92 -9.49 0.95 -9.21
C THR A 92 -8.61 1.99 -8.50
N ILE A 93 -7.58 1.54 -7.78
CA ILE A 93 -6.66 2.42 -7.06
C ILE A 93 -5.68 3.06 -8.04
N ARG A 94 -5.85 4.36 -8.29
CA ARG A 94 -4.99 5.14 -9.19
C ARG A 94 -3.72 5.69 -8.52
N ILE A 95 -3.80 5.91 -7.21
CA ILE A 95 -2.77 6.57 -6.41
C ILE A 95 -2.64 5.82 -5.09
N ILE A 96 -1.41 5.55 -4.67
CA ILE A 96 -1.11 5.09 -3.31
C ILE A 96 -0.46 6.25 -2.57
N TYR A 97 -1.20 6.81 -1.61
CA TYR A 97 -0.82 8.01 -0.85
C TYR A 97 0.31 7.75 0.16
N ASP A 98 0.71 8.82 0.84
CA ASP A 98 1.81 8.79 1.79
C ASP A 98 1.57 7.75 2.89
N TYR A 99 2.60 6.95 3.17
CA TYR A 99 2.63 5.97 4.26
C TYR A 99 1.51 4.91 4.29
N VAL A 100 0.69 4.75 3.25
CA VAL A 100 -0.51 3.87 3.29
C VAL A 100 -0.17 2.46 3.79
N PHE A 101 0.94 1.88 3.34
CA PHE A 101 1.42 0.54 3.68
C PHE A 101 2.81 0.57 4.35
N THR A 102 3.21 1.68 4.96
CA THR A 102 4.49 1.74 5.68
C THR A 102 4.52 0.69 6.79
N GLY A 103 5.64 -0.02 6.97
CA GLY A 103 5.80 -1.03 8.02
C GLY A 103 4.97 -2.30 7.81
N CYS A 104 4.31 -2.48 6.65
CA CYS A 104 3.58 -3.72 6.37
C CYS A 104 4.51 -4.92 6.19
N ALA A 105 4.06 -6.10 6.63
CA ALA A 105 4.85 -7.33 6.60
C ALA A 105 4.90 -8.04 5.22
N MET A 106 4.29 -7.46 4.18
CA MET A 106 4.17 -8.06 2.85
C MET A 106 5.55 -8.36 2.25
N THR A 107 5.67 -9.52 1.61
CA THR A 107 6.90 -9.93 0.89
C THR A 107 6.77 -9.82 -0.62
N ASN A 108 5.55 -9.96 -1.13
CA ASN A 108 5.23 -9.86 -2.54
C ASN A 108 4.11 -8.86 -2.74
N LEU A 109 4.23 -8.00 -3.75
CA LEU A 109 3.19 -7.05 -4.12
C LEU A 109 3.05 -6.94 -5.63
N THR A 110 1.83 -7.10 -6.10
CA THR A 110 1.45 -6.74 -7.48
C THR A 110 0.61 -5.48 -7.43
N ILE A 111 1.18 -4.37 -7.90
CA ILE A 111 0.43 -3.13 -8.08
C ILE A 111 -0.41 -3.27 -9.34
N LYS A 112 -1.72 -3.12 -9.21
CA LYS A 112 -2.68 -3.38 -10.29
C LYS A 112 -2.64 -2.31 -11.38
N PRO A 113 -3.16 -2.63 -12.59
CA PRO A 113 -3.35 -1.64 -13.66
C PRO A 113 -4.13 -0.41 -13.16
N ASN A 114 -3.91 0.74 -13.80
CA ASN A 114 -4.46 2.07 -13.48
C ASN A 114 -3.73 2.85 -12.36
N CYS A 115 -2.88 2.19 -11.56
CA CYS A 115 -2.02 2.90 -10.62
C CYS A 115 -0.94 3.68 -11.39
N THR A 116 -0.82 4.97 -11.08
CA THR A 116 0.05 5.94 -11.78
C THR A 116 1.12 6.54 -10.88
N ILE A 117 0.81 6.71 -9.59
CA ILE A 117 1.71 7.38 -8.64
C ILE A 117 1.76 6.62 -7.32
N LEU A 118 2.98 6.38 -6.85
CA LEU A 118 3.27 5.98 -5.48
C LEU A 118 3.87 7.17 -4.74
N TYR A 119 3.24 7.58 -3.65
CA TYR A 119 3.67 8.72 -2.86
C TYR A 119 4.69 8.35 -1.78
N GLN A 120 5.08 9.34 -0.98
CA GLN A 120 6.23 9.27 -0.12
C GLN A 120 6.02 8.23 1.00
N TYR A 121 7.05 7.44 1.27
CA TYR A 121 7.04 6.35 2.27
C TYR A 121 5.91 5.32 2.12
N ALA A 122 5.18 5.27 0.99
CA ALA A 122 3.97 4.45 0.86
C ALA A 122 4.17 2.97 1.22
N PHE A 123 5.38 2.42 1.02
CA PHE A 123 5.78 1.06 1.37
C PHE A 123 7.07 1.01 2.20
N SER A 124 7.44 2.09 2.87
CA SER A 124 8.73 2.13 3.57
C SER A 124 8.78 1.13 4.73
N ASN A 125 9.94 0.57 5.02
CA ASN A 125 10.15 -0.44 6.06
C ASN A 125 9.25 -1.70 5.90
N SER A 126 8.78 -1.98 4.68
CA SER A 126 8.10 -3.25 4.38
C SER A 126 9.08 -4.36 4.03
N ASN A 127 8.65 -5.61 4.17
CA ASN A 127 9.47 -6.78 3.84
C ASN A 127 9.47 -7.14 2.34
N LEU A 128 9.12 -6.19 1.47
CA LEU A 128 8.90 -6.43 0.05
C LEU A 128 10.20 -6.86 -0.63
N THR A 129 10.24 -8.11 -1.11
CA THR A 129 11.34 -8.68 -1.89
C THR A 129 11.03 -8.69 -3.37
N ASN A 130 9.76 -8.90 -3.73
CA ASN A 130 9.28 -8.95 -5.11
C ASN A 130 8.17 -7.93 -5.31
N ILE A 131 8.32 -7.06 -6.31
CA ILE A 131 7.36 -6.01 -6.62
C ILE A 131 7.11 -6.06 -8.13
N THR A 132 5.84 -6.18 -8.52
CA THR A 132 5.42 -6.06 -9.91
C THR A 132 4.71 -4.71 -10.07
N PHE A 133 5.28 -3.84 -10.90
CA PHE A 133 4.67 -2.56 -11.27
C PHE A 133 3.79 -2.72 -12.51
N PRO A 134 2.71 -1.93 -12.66
CA PRO A 134 1.95 -1.88 -13.90
C PRO A 134 2.65 -0.98 -14.92
N GLU A 135 2.35 -1.19 -16.21
CA GLU A 135 2.80 -0.31 -17.31
C GLU A 135 2.31 1.14 -17.19
N THR A 136 1.26 1.37 -16.39
CA THR A 136 0.69 2.70 -16.14
C THR A 136 1.44 3.49 -15.07
N LEU A 137 2.43 2.90 -14.39
CA LEU A 137 3.14 3.58 -13.33
C LEU A 137 4.07 4.65 -13.92
N GLU A 138 3.94 5.89 -13.44
CA GLU A 138 4.70 7.04 -13.96
C GLU A 138 5.73 7.56 -12.95
N ARG A 139 5.42 7.48 -11.64
CA ARG A 139 6.21 8.12 -10.59
C ARG A 139 6.28 7.34 -9.29
N ILE A 140 7.48 7.29 -8.71
CA ILE A 140 7.75 6.86 -7.34
C ILE A 140 8.25 8.05 -6.51
N GLY A 141 7.58 8.28 -5.38
CA GLY A 141 7.85 9.34 -4.42
C GLY A 141 9.06 9.08 -3.53
N SER A 142 9.36 10.08 -2.69
CA SER A 142 10.55 10.01 -1.85
C SER A 142 10.42 8.92 -0.80
N TYR A 143 11.48 8.14 -0.61
CA TYR A 143 11.52 7.04 0.36
C TYR A 143 10.43 5.96 0.21
N THR A 144 9.72 5.87 -0.93
CA THR A 144 8.58 4.96 -1.11
C THR A 144 8.90 3.50 -0.76
N PHE A 145 10.08 3.01 -1.14
CA PHE A 145 10.60 1.67 -0.86
C PHE A 145 11.90 1.73 -0.01
N CYS A 146 12.04 2.78 0.80
CA CYS A 146 13.14 2.90 1.75
C CYS A 146 13.13 1.69 2.69
N ARG A 147 14.28 1.03 2.85
CA ARG A 147 14.46 -0.18 3.68
C ARG A 147 13.62 -1.39 3.24
N CYS A 148 13.24 -1.47 1.96
CA CYS A 148 12.62 -2.66 1.41
C CYS A 148 13.68 -3.60 0.79
N PRO A 149 13.71 -4.90 1.13
CA PRO A 149 14.74 -5.83 0.67
C PRO A 149 14.63 -6.25 -0.81
N CYS A 150 13.84 -5.54 -1.62
CA CYS A 150 13.63 -5.78 -3.04
C CYS A 150 14.94 -5.75 -3.82
N LYS A 151 15.08 -6.68 -4.78
CA LYS A 151 16.34 -6.89 -5.53
C LYS A 151 16.25 -6.47 -6.99
N ASN A 152 15.15 -6.81 -7.63
CA ASN A 152 14.91 -6.55 -9.03
C ASN A 152 13.64 -5.70 -9.13
N VAL A 153 13.74 -4.58 -9.82
CA VAL A 153 12.60 -3.72 -10.14
C VAL A 153 12.65 -3.42 -11.64
N THR A 154 11.54 -3.70 -12.32
CA THR A 154 11.40 -3.46 -13.75
C THR A 154 10.46 -2.29 -13.95
N PHE A 155 10.92 -1.30 -14.71
CA PHE A 155 10.12 -0.15 -15.11
C PHE A 155 9.76 -0.27 -16.60
N TYR A 156 8.54 0.12 -16.94
CA TYR A 156 8.03 0.12 -18.31
C TYR A 156 8.19 1.49 -18.95
N SER A 157 7.96 1.57 -20.26
CA SER A 157 8.22 2.74 -21.11
C SER A 157 7.49 4.04 -20.71
N ASN A 158 6.42 3.97 -19.91
CA ASN A 158 5.72 5.16 -19.41
C ASN A 158 6.32 5.71 -18.10
N PHE A 159 7.28 5.01 -17.49
CA PHE A 159 7.82 5.38 -16.20
C PHE A 159 8.83 6.53 -16.32
N LYS A 160 8.64 7.59 -15.53
CA LYS A 160 9.35 8.88 -15.71
C LYS A 160 10.19 9.31 -14.52
N TYR A 161 9.73 9.07 -13.29
CA TYR A 161 10.32 9.74 -12.12
C TYR A 161 10.56 8.81 -10.94
N ILE A 162 11.81 8.81 -10.45
CA ILE A 162 12.20 8.24 -9.15
C ILE A 162 12.65 9.40 -8.27
N ALA A 163 11.97 9.64 -7.15
CA ALA A 163 12.31 10.74 -6.26
C ALA A 163 13.45 10.39 -5.28
N GLU A 164 13.80 11.36 -4.43
CA GLU A 164 14.89 11.25 -3.46
C GLU A 164 14.74 10.03 -2.56
N SER A 165 15.82 9.25 -2.43
CA SER A 165 15.92 8.09 -1.54
C SER A 165 14.84 7.02 -1.73
N ALA A 166 14.15 6.98 -2.89
CA ALA A 166 13.02 6.09 -3.16
C ALA A 166 13.30 4.61 -2.82
N PHE A 167 14.52 4.14 -3.09
CA PHE A 167 15.01 2.79 -2.83
C PHE A 167 16.28 2.79 -1.95
N THR A 168 16.47 3.82 -1.10
CA THR A 168 17.59 3.83 -0.15
C THR A 168 17.52 2.63 0.78
N GLU A 169 18.67 2.03 1.11
CA GLU A 169 18.75 0.84 1.96
C GLU A 169 17.95 -0.37 1.40
N SER A 170 17.66 -0.38 0.09
CA SER A 170 17.13 -1.57 -0.60
C SER A 170 18.23 -2.53 -1.04
N ASN A 171 17.85 -3.66 -1.64
CA ASN A 171 18.81 -4.59 -2.25
C ASN A 171 18.81 -4.50 -3.78
N VAL A 172 18.30 -3.40 -4.35
CA VAL A 172 18.24 -3.23 -5.80
C VAL A 172 19.66 -3.21 -6.37
N THR A 173 19.93 -4.13 -7.28
CA THR A 173 21.24 -4.25 -7.95
C THR A 173 21.17 -4.06 -9.45
N HIS A 174 19.99 -4.30 -10.04
CA HIS A 174 19.74 -4.19 -11.48
C HIS A 174 18.56 -3.26 -11.74
N LEU A 175 18.70 -2.41 -12.75
CA LEU A 175 17.71 -1.44 -13.17
C LEU A 175 17.59 -1.48 -14.69
N TYR A 176 16.34 -1.53 -15.17
CA TYR A 176 16.02 -1.31 -16.57
C TYR A 176 15.33 0.05 -16.71
N LEU A 177 15.98 0.98 -17.41
CA LEU A 177 15.58 2.39 -17.45
C LEU A 177 15.63 2.90 -18.90
N GLU A 178 14.59 2.65 -19.68
CA GLU A 178 14.52 3.15 -21.06
C GLU A 178 13.96 4.57 -21.17
N SER A 179 13.02 4.94 -20.29
CA SER A 179 12.18 6.14 -20.43
C SER A 179 12.30 7.13 -19.29
N ILE A 180 13.26 6.94 -18.38
CA ILE A 180 13.31 7.73 -17.14
C ILE A 180 13.74 9.18 -17.42
N GLU A 181 12.98 10.14 -16.92
CA GLU A 181 13.27 11.57 -17.08
C GLU A 181 14.12 12.11 -15.92
N SER A 182 13.92 11.60 -14.69
CA SER A 182 14.71 12.04 -13.53
C SER A 182 14.85 10.97 -12.45
N ILE A 183 16.05 10.90 -11.88
CA ILE A 183 16.42 10.10 -10.70
C ILE A 183 16.88 11.06 -9.59
N GLY A 184 16.18 11.03 -8.46
CA GLY A 184 16.46 11.86 -7.30
C GLY A 184 17.74 11.47 -6.57
N ARG A 185 18.22 12.40 -5.74
CA ARG A 185 19.40 12.18 -4.89
C ARG A 185 19.20 10.93 -4.04
N TYR A 186 20.26 10.14 -3.87
CA TYR A 186 20.27 8.94 -3.04
C TYR A 186 19.20 7.90 -3.37
N ALA A 187 18.56 7.96 -4.55
CA ALA A 187 17.45 7.08 -4.92
C ALA A 187 17.77 5.59 -4.71
N PHE A 188 19.03 5.18 -4.90
CA PHE A 188 19.52 3.81 -4.69
C PHE A 188 20.74 3.76 -3.74
N TYR A 189 20.83 4.69 -2.80
CA TYR A 189 21.97 4.77 -1.88
C TYR A 189 22.13 3.51 -1.02
N TRP A 190 23.37 3.22 -0.64
CA TRP A 190 23.83 2.06 0.15
C TRP A 190 24.14 0.76 -0.61
N ARG A 191 23.93 0.69 -1.94
CA ARG A 191 24.30 -0.48 -2.77
C ARG A 191 25.07 -0.10 -4.04
N LYS A 192 25.89 -1.03 -4.53
CA LYS A 192 26.56 -0.93 -5.84
C LYS A 192 25.59 -1.39 -6.92
N LEU A 193 25.17 -0.47 -7.77
CA LEU A 193 24.33 -0.77 -8.94
C LEU A 193 25.19 -1.31 -10.09
N TYR A 194 24.67 -2.30 -10.82
CA TYR A 194 25.23 -2.76 -12.08
C TYR A 194 24.19 -2.49 -13.18
N ASN A 195 24.55 -1.70 -14.19
CA ASN A 195 23.71 -1.54 -15.37
C ASN A 195 23.87 -2.78 -16.27
N GLN A 196 22.77 -3.29 -16.81
CA GLN A 196 22.76 -4.24 -17.94
C GLN A 196 22.11 -3.56 -19.14
#